data_AF-A0A2E7F737-F1
#
_entry.id   AF-A0A2E7F737-F1
#
_cell.length_a   1.000
_cell.length_b   1.000
_cell.length_c   1.000
_cell.angle_alpha   90.00
_cell.angle_beta   90.00
_cell.angle_gamma   90.00
#
_symmetry.space_group_name_H-M   'P 1'
#
loop_
_entity.id
_entity.type
_entity.pdbx_description
1 polymer ?
#
loop_
_entity_poly.entity_id
_entity_poly.type
_entity_poly.pdbx_seq_one_letter_code
_entity_poly.pdbx_strand_id
1 'polypeptide(L)' 'MGIGGIWQWVVVLVIVLILFGGRGKISQLMGDFGKGLKSFKKGVKEDGPEVVEAKNAQAATQNTSEAQPEKIDS' A
#
# COMPACT_ATOMS: atom_id res chain seq x y z
N MET A 1 5.98 8.23 35.63
CA MET A 1 5.01 7.91 34.55
C MET A 1 5.34 8.81 33.37
N GLY A 2 6.36 8.40 32.64
CA GLY A 2 7.18 9.29 31.82
C GLY A 2 6.63 9.50 30.42
N ILE A 3 6.63 10.76 30.03
CA ILE A 3 6.60 11.31 28.66
C ILE A 3 7.57 10.67 27.64
N GLY A 4 8.42 9.72 28.04
CA GLY A 4 9.39 9.08 27.16
C GLY A 4 8.76 8.14 26.12
N GLY A 5 7.85 7.25 26.55
CA GLY A 5 7.48 6.06 25.77
C GLY A 5 6.94 6.34 24.36
N ILE A 6 5.92 7.20 24.25
CA ILE A 6 5.26 7.49 22.97
C ILE A 6 6.15 8.33 22.07
N TRP A 7 6.92 9.26 22.64
CA TRP A 7 7.84 10.11 21.89
C TRP A 7 8.95 9.30 21.21
N GLN A 8 9.44 8.25 21.86
CA GLN A 8 10.44 7.34 21.28
C GLN A 8 9.88 6.57 20.09
N TRP A 9 8.64 6.06 20.18
CA TRP A 9 7.98 5.39 19.07
C TRP A 9 7.80 6.32 17.85
N VAL A 10 7.49 7.60 18.07
CA VAL A 10 7.41 8.61 17.00
C VAL A 10 8.78 8.82 16.34
N VAL A 11 9.85 8.96 17.12
CA VAL A 11 11.21 9.13 16.60
C VAL A 11 11.67 7.90 15.80
N VAL A 12 11.37 6.69 16.30
CA VAL A 12 11.66 5.43 15.58
C VAL A 12 10.90 5.36 14.26
N LEU A 13 9.62 5.73 14.23
CA LEU A 13 8.81 5.75 13.01
C LEU A 13 9.41 6.66 11.93
N VAL A 14 9.89 7.84 12.33
CA VAL A 14 10.54 8.81 11.43
C VAL A 14 11.81 8.22 10.82
N ILE A 15 12.65 7.57 11.62
CA ILE A 15 13.89 6.92 11.13
C ILE A 15 13.55 5.81 10.15
N VAL A 16 12.57 4.96 10.48
CA VAL A 16 12.13 3.88 9.59
C VAL A 16 11.59 4.45 8.27
N LEU A 17 10.78 5.51 8.32
CA LEU A 17 10.29 6.19 7.11
C LEU A 17 11.42 6.80 6.27
N ILE A 18 12.53 7.25 6.86
CA ILE A 18 13.68 7.78 6.09
C ILE A 18 14.48 6.64 5.45
N LEU A 19 14.74 5.55 6.19
CA LEU A 19 15.50 4.39 5.70
C LEU A 19 14.71 3.60 4.65
N PHE A 20 13.41 3.45 4.88
CA PHE A 20 12.54 2.63 4.05
C PHE A 20 11.73 3.49 3.06
N GLY A 21 11.46 4.77 3.30
CA GLY A 21 10.63 5.63 2.42
C GLY A 21 11.17 5.92 1.01
N GLY A 22 12.24 5.24 0.60
CA GLY A 22 12.62 5.10 -0.80
C GLY A 22 11.53 4.43 -1.65
N ARG A 23 11.44 4.86 -2.92
CA ARG A 23 10.38 4.51 -3.89
C ARG A 23 10.02 3.02 -3.93
N GLY A 24 8.80 2.71 -3.47
CA GLY A 24 7.97 1.64 -4.02
C GLY A 24 8.04 0.27 -3.34
N LYS A 25 9.12 -0.06 -2.63
CA LYS A 25 9.24 -1.40 -2.02
C LYS A 25 8.21 -1.63 -0.90
N ILE A 26 7.99 -0.66 -0.02
CA ILE A 26 7.00 -0.78 1.05
C ILE A 26 5.57 -0.77 0.53
N SER A 27 5.27 -0.01 -0.52
CA SER A 27 3.90 0.02 -1.08
C SER A 27 3.46 -1.34 -1.62
N GLN A 28 4.37 -2.07 -2.28
CA GLN A 28 4.05 -3.42 -2.77
C GLN A 28 3.91 -4.41 -1.61
N LEU A 29 4.87 -4.44 -0.67
CA LEU A 29 4.80 -5.33 0.50
C LEU A 29 3.59 -5.03 1.40
N MET A 30 3.29 -3.76 1.66
CA MET A 30 2.13 -3.32 2.44
C MET A 30 0.81 -3.65 1.72
N GLY A 31 0.79 -3.59 0.39
CA GLY A 31 -0.36 -4.01 -0.42
C GLY A 31 -0.65 -5.51 -0.29
N ASP A 32 0.38 -6.35 -0.37
CA ASP A 32 0.25 -7.80 -0.20
C ASP A 32 -0.09 -8.18 1.25
N PHE A 33 0.51 -7.49 2.23
CA PHE A 33 0.18 -7.66 3.64
C PHE A 33 -1.26 -7.23 3.96
N GLY A 34 -1.71 -6.11 3.39
CA GLY A 34 -3.07 -5.61 3.53
C GLY A 34 -4.12 -6.53 2.90
N LYS A 35 -3.82 -7.14 1.74
CA LYS A 35 -4.67 -8.18 1.13
C LYS A 35 -4.74 -9.43 1.99
N GLY A 36 -3.61 -9.90 2.54
CA GLY A 36 -3.57 -11.06 3.45
C GLY A 36 -4.38 -10.82 4.72
N LEU A 37 -4.21 -9.66 5.36
CA LEU A 37 -4.95 -9.30 6.58
C LEU A 37 -6.45 -9.09 6.30
N LYS A 38 -6.81 -8.54 5.13
CA LYS A 38 -8.21 -8.37 4.71
C LYS A 38 -8.91 -9.71 4.48
N SER A 39 -8.24 -10.65 3.81
CA SER A 39 -8.75 -12.01 3.61
C SER A 39 -8.87 -12.77 4.93
N PHE A 40 -7.91 -12.61 5.85
CA PHE A 40 -7.99 -13.18 7.20
C PHE A 40 -9.16 -12.60 8.00
N LYS A 41 -9.34 -11.27 7.96
CA LYS A 41 -10.47 -10.61 8.63
C LYS A 41 -11.81 -11.01 8.03
N LYS A 42 -11.87 -11.19 6.70
CA LYS A 42 -13.07 -11.65 5.99
C LYS A 42 -13.40 -13.08 6.38
N GLY A 43 -12.44 -14.00 6.37
CA GLY A 43 -12.65 -15.39 6.80
C GLY A 43 -13.11 -15.51 8.25
N VAL A 44 -12.56 -14.69 9.16
CA VAL A 44 -13.00 -14.62 10.57
C VAL A 44 -14.36 -13.93 10.72
N LYS A 45 -14.75 -13.06 9.79
CA LYS A 45 -16.08 -12.42 9.76
C LYS A 45 -17.13 -13.25 9.04
N GLU A 46 -16.75 -14.25 8.24
CA GLU A 46 -17.67 -15.12 7.49
C GLU A 46 -18.49 -16.03 8.43
N ASP A 47 -18.09 -16.15 9.70
CA ASP A 47 -18.92 -16.66 10.80
C ASP A 47 -20.03 -15.66 11.27
N GLY A 48 -20.19 -14.51 10.59
CA GLY A 48 -21.21 -13.49 10.83
C GLY A 48 -21.66 -12.80 9.52
N PRO A 49 -22.83 -12.11 9.50
CA PRO A 49 -23.47 -11.69 8.26
C PRO A 49 -22.60 -10.78 7.38
N GLU A 50 -22.58 -11.15 6.10
CA GLU A 50 -21.66 -10.79 5.02
C GLU A 50 -21.40 -9.29 4.81
N VAL A 51 -20.13 -8.90 4.66
CA VAL A 51 -19.74 -7.61 4.05
C VAL A 51 -18.74 -7.88 2.92
N VAL A 52 -19.28 -7.93 1.71
CA VAL A 52 -18.55 -7.96 0.44
C VAL A 52 -18.03 -6.56 0.18
N GLU A 53 -16.72 -6.31 0.28
CA GLU A 53 -16.07 -5.23 -0.49
C GLU A 53 -14.53 -5.24 -0.40
N ALA A 54 -13.87 -5.56 -1.50
CA ALA A 54 -12.94 -4.64 -2.17
C ALA A 54 -12.41 -5.28 -3.46
N LYS A 55 -13.09 -4.92 -4.54
CA LYS A 55 -12.49 -4.86 -5.87
C LYS A 55 -11.59 -3.60 -5.89
N ASN A 56 -10.45 -3.71 -6.58
CA ASN A 56 -9.55 -2.61 -6.97
C ASN A 56 -8.38 -2.27 -6.02
N ALA A 57 -7.27 -3.01 -6.18
CA ALA A 57 -5.92 -2.54 -5.90
C ALA A 57 -4.94 -3.18 -6.91
N GLN A 58 -5.30 -3.09 -8.19
CA GLN A 58 -4.46 -3.50 -9.31
C GLN A 58 -4.63 -2.47 -10.42
N ALA A 59 -4.00 -1.31 -10.23
CA ALA A 59 -3.82 -0.28 -11.25
C ALA A 59 -2.59 0.56 -10.88
N ALA A 60 -1.41 -0.07 -10.89
CA ALA A 60 -0.14 0.64 -10.84
C ALA A 60 0.97 -0.20 -11.48
N THR A 61 0.76 -0.62 -12.73
CA THR A 61 1.81 -0.94 -13.72
C THR A 61 1.11 -1.02 -15.06
N GLN A 62 0.83 0.13 -15.67
CA GLN A 62 0.64 0.26 -17.10
C GLN A 62 1.33 1.55 -17.55
N ASN A 63 2.14 1.42 -18.60
CA ASN A 63 2.65 2.45 -19.50
C ASN A 63 4.02 3.06 -19.17
N THR A 64 5.07 2.24 -19.37
CA THR A 64 6.33 2.75 -19.92
C THR A 64 6.30 2.58 -21.44
N SER A 65 6.39 3.73 -22.13
CA SER A 65 6.94 3.89 -23.49
C SER A 65 6.07 3.48 -24.70
N GLU A 66 5.06 4.29 -25.00
CA GLU A 66 4.66 4.56 -26.39
C GLU A 66 5.12 5.97 -26.79
N ALA A 67 6.34 6.07 -27.31
CA ALA A 67 6.79 7.22 -28.08
C ALA A 67 6.34 7.01 -29.54
N GLN A 68 5.12 7.41 -29.86
CA GLN A 68 4.66 7.54 -31.25
C GLN A 68 4.75 9.03 -31.64
N PRO A 69 5.70 9.45 -32.49
CA PRO A 69 5.71 10.79 -33.03
C PRO A 69 4.56 10.95 -34.03
N GLU A 70 3.70 11.88 -33.66
CA GLU A 70 2.70 12.58 -34.45
C GLU A 70 3.11 12.73 -35.94
N LYS A 71 2.52 11.92 -36.81
CA LYS A 71 2.47 12.21 -38.24
C LYS A 71 1.45 13.33 -38.42
N ILE A 72 1.94 14.56 -38.50
CA ILE A 72 1.17 15.70 -38.99
C ILE A 72 0.93 15.47 -40.48
N ASP A 73 -0.34 15.29 -40.83
CA ASP A 73 -0.87 15.23 -42.19
C ASP A 73 -0.78 16.64 -42.82
N SER A 74 -0.13 16.72 -43.98
CA SER A 74 -0.22 17.80 -44.98
C SER A 74 0.14 17.22 -46.34
#